data_AF-A0AAN3U8U7-F1
#
_entry.id   AF-A0AAN3U8U7-F1
#
_cell.length_a   1.000
_cell.length_b   1.000
_cell.length_c   1.000
_cell.angle_alpha   90.00
_cell.angle_beta   90.00
_cell.angle_gamma   90.00
#
_symmetry.space_group_name_H-M   'P 1'
#
loop_
_entity.id
_entity.type
_entity.pdbx_description
1 polymer ?
#
loop_
_entity_poly.entity_id
_entity_poly.type
_entity_poly.pdbx_seq_one_letter_code
_entity_poly.pdbx_strand_id
1 'polypeptide(L)'
;KMNNKRKNNGTRRFTGYFDKNGNKIYEDDIIIFNDIVDNTDKIGVIIKRYCGEFRLEFSKDNSNKIDFLDTLGLKILDESKLLVIGNIHENADLLVVNE
;
A
#
# COMPACT_ATOMS: atom_id res chain seq x y z
N LYS A 1 -12.84 35.12 19.33
CA LYS A 1 -12.30 34.46 18.11
C LYS A 1 -11.33 33.36 18.57
N MET A 2 -11.78 32.10 18.62
CA MET A 2 -10.93 30.99 19.04
C MET A 2 -10.10 30.52 17.84
N ASN A 3 -8.77 30.61 17.97
CA ASN A 3 -7.83 30.16 16.97
C ASN A 3 -7.83 28.63 16.91
N ASN A 4 -8.53 28.06 15.93
CA ASN A 4 -8.39 26.66 15.52
C ASN A 4 -7.04 26.47 14.83
N LYS A 5 -5.94 26.43 15.60
CA LYS A 5 -4.72 25.74 15.15
C LYS A 5 -5.00 24.24 15.24
N ARG A 6 -5.54 23.66 14.17
CA ARG A 6 -5.50 22.22 13.96
C ARG A 6 -4.04 21.81 13.94
N LYS A 7 -3.55 21.22 15.04
CA LYS A 7 -2.35 20.40 15.03
C LYS A 7 -2.71 19.19 14.15
N ASN A 8 -2.29 19.19 12.89
CA ASN A 8 -2.30 17.99 12.06
C ASN A 8 -1.20 17.05 12.61
N ASN A 9 -1.51 16.32 13.67
CA ASN A 9 -0.79 15.09 13.99
C ASN A 9 -1.26 14.07 12.95
N GLY A 10 -0.47 13.87 11.90
CA GLY A 10 -0.85 13.20 10.64
C GLY A 10 -1.71 11.95 10.80
N THR A 11 -3.04 12.10 10.70
CA THR A 11 -3.96 10.98 10.59
C THR A 11 -3.82 10.37 9.21
N ARG A 12 -3.23 9.17 9.15
CA ARG A 12 -3.20 8.33 7.95
C ARG A 12 -4.62 8.13 7.43
N ARG A 13 -4.83 8.18 6.11
CA ARG A 13 -6.18 8.11 5.52
C ARG A 13 -6.62 6.67 5.37
N PHE A 14 -7.72 6.30 6.00
CA PHE A 14 -8.33 4.98 5.83
C PHE A 14 -8.83 4.82 4.39
N THR A 15 -8.55 3.68 3.76
CA THR A 15 -8.92 3.41 2.37
C THR A 15 -10.37 2.96 2.20
N GLY A 16 -10.99 2.44 3.27
CA GLY A 16 -12.29 1.78 3.22
C GLY A 16 -12.22 0.25 3.12
N TYR A 17 -11.02 -0.33 3.01
CA TYR A 17 -10.80 -1.76 2.80
C TYR A 17 -10.02 -2.40 3.95
N PHE A 18 -10.10 -3.73 4.03
CA PHE A 18 -9.44 -4.52 5.07
C PHE A 18 -8.47 -5.54 4.47
N ASP A 19 -7.50 -5.97 5.27
CA ASP A 19 -6.63 -7.09 4.93
C ASP A 19 -7.24 -8.43 5.39
N LYS A 20 -6.56 -9.54 5.09
CA LYS A 20 -7.02 -10.90 5.44
C LYS A 20 -7.20 -11.17 6.93
N ASN A 21 -6.64 -10.33 7.79
CA ASN A 21 -6.76 -10.42 9.24
C ASN A 21 -7.83 -9.46 9.80
N GLY A 22 -8.53 -8.71 8.93
CA GLY A 22 -9.51 -7.70 9.33
C GLY A 22 -8.89 -6.38 9.79
N ASN A 23 -7.60 -6.14 9.53
CA ASN A 23 -6.97 -4.85 9.81
C ASN A 23 -7.39 -3.83 8.75
N LYS A 24 -7.58 -2.58 9.18
CA LYS A 24 -7.86 -1.47 8.27
C LYS A 24 -6.63 -1.16 7.43
N ILE A 25 -6.82 -1.00 6.12
CA ILE A 25 -5.77 -0.56 5.21
C ILE A 25 -5.82 0.97 5.08
N TYR A 26 -4.68 1.62 5.22
CA TYR A 26 -4.47 3.07 5.14
C TYR A 26 -3.54 3.44 3.99
N GLU A 27 -3.61 4.71 3.57
CA GLU A 27 -2.58 5.33 2.73
C GLU A 27 -1.19 5.13 3.36
N ASP A 28 -0.21 4.80 2.51
CA ASP A 28 1.18 4.48 2.85
C ASP A 28 1.41 3.14 3.56
N ASP A 29 0.39 2.27 3.70
CA ASP A 29 0.60 0.90 4.18
C ASP A 29 1.43 0.11 3.16
N ILE A 30 2.32 -0.74 3.67
CA ILE A 30 3.06 -1.74 2.91
C ILE A 30 2.28 -3.04 3.00
N ILE A 31 2.00 -3.63 1.84
CA ILE A 31 1.14 -4.80 1.68
C ILE A 31 1.95 -5.93 1.05
N ILE A 32 1.81 -7.13 1.60
CA ILE A 32 2.06 -8.38 0.85
C ILE A 32 0.77 -8.76 0.13
N PHE A 33 0.87 -8.93 -1.18
CA PHE A 33 -0.18 -9.47 -2.03
C PHE A 33 0.19 -10.88 -2.49
N ASN A 34 -0.59 -11.87 -2.08
CA ASN A 34 -0.41 -13.24 -2.52
C ASN A 34 -1.01 -13.41 -3.92
N ASP A 35 -0.16 -13.38 -4.94
CA ASP A 35 -0.60 -13.54 -6.33
C ASP A 35 -0.71 -15.03 -6.68
N ILE A 36 -1.96 -15.50 -6.80
CA ILE A 36 -2.26 -16.92 -7.13
C ILE A 36 -1.80 -17.27 -8.55
N VAL A 37 -1.73 -16.30 -9.47
CA VAL A 37 -1.37 -16.58 -10.86
C VAL A 37 0.09 -17.03 -10.97
N ASP A 38 0.97 -16.34 -10.26
CA ASP A 38 2.41 -16.61 -10.29
C ASP A 38 2.88 -17.47 -9.10
N ASN A 39 1.99 -17.73 -8.12
CA ASN A 39 2.30 -18.38 -6.84
C ASN A 39 3.48 -17.72 -6.10
N THR A 40 3.59 -16.40 -6.24
CA THR A 40 4.63 -15.57 -5.63
C THR A 40 3.99 -14.43 -4.85
N ASP A 41 4.54 -14.14 -3.68
CA ASP A 41 4.18 -12.95 -2.91
C ASP A 41 4.80 -11.71 -3.56
N LYS A 42 3.98 -10.69 -3.83
CA LYS A 42 4.41 -9.37 -4.31
C LYS A 42 4.28 -8.37 -3.17
N ILE A 43 5.28 -7.49 -3.01
CA ILE A 43 5.23 -6.40 -2.02
C ILE A 43 4.85 -5.11 -2.74
N GLY A 44 4.02 -4.28 -2.11
CA GLY A 44 3.69 -2.97 -2.64
C GLY A 44 3.24 -1.98 -1.58
N VAL A 45 3.01 -0.74 -1.99
CA VAL A 45 2.59 0.37 -1.13
C VAL A 45 1.21 0.87 -1.56
N ILE A 46 0.37 1.23 -0.60
CA ILE A 46 -0.92 1.86 -0.86
C ILE A 46 -0.72 3.34 -1.22
N ILE A 47 -1.08 3.69 -2.45
CA ILE A 47 -1.06 5.06 -2.96
C ILE A 47 -2.47 5.58 -3.24
N LYS A 48 -2.65 6.90 -3.20
CA LYS A 48 -3.88 7.58 -3.63
C LYS A 48 -3.64 8.35 -4.92
N ARG A 49 -4.40 8.04 -5.98
CA ARG A 49 -4.36 8.82 -7.23
C ARG A 49 -5.12 10.14 -7.08
N TYR A 50 -4.86 11.10 -7.98
CA TYR A 50 -5.52 12.41 -8.00
C TYR A 50 -7.06 12.32 -8.05
N CYS A 51 -7.61 11.29 -8.71
CA CYS A 51 -9.05 11.02 -8.76
C CYS A 51 -9.65 10.49 -7.44
N GLY A 52 -8.83 10.26 -6.41
CA GLY A 52 -9.27 9.77 -5.11
C GLY A 52 -9.21 8.25 -4.93
N GLU A 53 -8.92 7.50 -6.00
CA GLU A 53 -8.80 6.04 -5.97
C GLU A 53 -7.54 5.58 -5.22
N PHE A 54 -7.71 4.59 -4.34
CA PHE A 54 -6.61 3.88 -3.70
C PHE A 54 -6.16 2.68 -4.53
N ARG A 55 -4.85 2.52 -4.68
CA ARG A 55 -4.23 1.43 -5.44
C ARG A 55 -3.04 0.87 -4.69
N LEU A 56 -2.77 -0.42 -4.91
CA LEU A 56 -1.51 -1.05 -4.53
C LEU A 56 -0.51 -0.83 -5.65
N GLU A 57 0.60 -0.16 -5.35
CA GLU A 57 1.74 0.03 -6.25
C GLU A 57 2.83 -0.98 -5.90
N PHE A 58 3.17 -1.87 -6.82
CA PHE A 58 4.14 -2.92 -6.55
C PHE A 58 5.58 -2.39 -6.52
N SER A 59 6.36 -2.89 -5.56
CA SER A 59 7.81 -2.70 -5.53
C SER A 59 8.45 -3.43 -6.71
N LYS A 60 9.43 -2.79 -7.34
CA LYS A 60 10.08 -3.31 -8.55
C LYS A 60 11.21 -4.26 -8.17
N ASP A 61 10.99 -5.57 -8.26
CA ASP A 61 12.09 -6.54 -8.23
C ASP A 61 12.76 -6.62 -9.62
N ASN A 62 13.98 -6.08 -9.70
CA ASN A 62 15.10 -6.50 -10.56
C ASN A 62 14.80 -7.16 -11.91
N SER A 63 14.17 -6.45 -12.86
CA SER A 63 14.41 -6.72 -14.29
C SER A 63 14.53 -5.43 -15.09
N ASN A 64 15.63 -5.33 -15.85
CA ASN A 64 16.04 -4.19 -16.68
C ASN A 64 15.12 -3.94 -17.89
N LYS A 65 13.80 -3.96 -17.69
CA LYS A 65 12.83 -3.54 -18.71
C LYS A 65 11.91 -2.48 -18.13
N ILE A 66 11.75 -1.44 -18.92
CA ILE A 66 10.77 -0.37 -18.68
C ILE A 66 9.49 -0.89 -19.30
N ASP A 67 8.58 -1.38 -18.46
CA ASP A 67 7.15 -1.37 -18.75
C ASP A 67 6.47 -0.89 -17.44
N PHE A 68 5.43 -0.08 -17.58
CA PHE A 68 4.93 0.87 -16.58
C PHE A 68 4.57 0.29 -15.20
N LEU A 69 4.69 1.13 -14.17
CA LEU A 69 4.05 1.09 -12.85
C LEU A 69 2.76 0.25 -12.76
N ASP A 70 2.86 -1.07 -12.60
CA ASP A 70 1.69 -1.90 -12.37
C ASP A 70 1.08 -1.54 -11.02
N THR A 71 -0.13 -1.00 -11.08
CA THR A 71 -0.90 -0.67 -9.90
C THR A 71 -2.25 -1.35 -10.02
N LEU A 72 -2.65 -2.09 -9.00
CA LEU A 72 -3.99 -2.69 -8.95
C LEU A 72 -4.89 -1.82 -8.08
N GLY A 73 -6.09 -1.54 -8.59
CA GLY A 73 -7.10 -0.83 -7.82
C GLY A 73 -7.48 -1.66 -6.61
N LEU A 74 -7.42 -1.07 -5.41
CA LEU A 74 -7.71 -1.80 -4.18
C LEU A 74 -9.14 -2.37 -4.18
N LYS A 75 -10.05 -1.69 -4.89
CA LYS A 75 -11.44 -2.11 -5.11
C LYS A 75 -11.61 -3.48 -5.78
N ILE A 76 -10.67 -3.90 -6.62
CA ILE A 76 -10.76 -5.17 -7.37
C ILE A 76 -9.92 -6.28 -6.76
N LEU A 77 -9.17 -5.99 -5.70
CA LEU A 77 -8.37 -6.97 -5.00
C LEU A 77 -9.22 -7.74 -4.00
N ASP A 78 -8.90 -9.02 -3.87
CA ASP A 78 -9.49 -9.89 -2.86
C ASP A 78 -8.78 -9.65 -1.52
N GLU A 79 -9.54 -9.20 -0.52
CA GLU A 79 -9.03 -8.91 0.83
C GLU A 79 -8.29 -10.10 1.45
N SER A 80 -8.70 -11.34 1.13
CA SER A 80 -8.06 -12.56 1.65
C SER A 80 -6.60 -12.74 1.19
N LYS A 81 -6.19 -12.00 0.15
CA LYS A 81 -4.85 -12.04 -0.43
C LYS A 81 -3.95 -10.91 0.05
N LEU A 82 -4.49 -9.97 0.83
CA LEU A 82 -3.77 -8.79 1.29
C LEU A 82 -3.34 -8.98 2.74
N LEU A 83 -2.11 -8.58 3.06
CA LEU A 83 -1.60 -8.54 4.42
C LEU A 83 -0.86 -7.23 4.63
N VAL A 84 -1.29 -6.44 5.60
CA VAL A 84 -0.53 -5.26 6.04
C VAL A 84 0.69 -5.75 6.84
N ILE A 85 1.88 -5.30 6.45
CA ILE A 85 3.15 -5.66 7.12
C ILE A 85 3.89 -4.45 7.72
N GLY A 86 3.41 -3.24 7.48
CA GLY A 86 4.04 -2.02 7.98
C GLY A 86 3.55 -0.80 7.20
N ASN A 87 4.25 0.32 7.37
CA ASN A 87 4.04 1.52 6.57
C ASN A 87 5.37 2.20 6.24
N ILE A 88 5.41 3.03 5.20
CA ILE A 88 6.67 3.63 4.73
C ILE A 88 7.32 4.60 5.74
N HIS A 89 6.57 5.09 6.73
CA HIS A 89 7.10 6.05 7.72
C HIS A 89 7.83 5.35 8.86
N GLU A 90 7.37 4.15 9.23
CA GLU A 90 7.91 3.37 10.36
C GLU A 90 8.75 2.16 9.90
N ASN A 91 8.58 1.71 8.65
CA ASN A 91 9.13 0.46 8.12
C ASN A 91 9.71 0.63 6.70
N ALA A 92 10.36 1.76 6.42
CA ALA A 92 10.95 2.05 5.11
C ALA A 92 11.99 1.00 4.66
N ASP A 93 12.63 0.33 5.62
CA ASP A 93 13.60 -0.75 5.41
C ASP A 93 12.99 -1.98 4.72
N LEU A 94 11.68 -2.22 4.84
CA LEU A 94 10.98 -3.32 4.16
C LEU A 94 10.95 -3.16 2.63
N LEU A 95 11.28 -1.98 2.11
CA LEU A 95 11.29 -1.68 0.67
C LEU A 95 12.71 -1.66 0.08
N VAL A 96 13.74 -1.90 0.89
CA VAL A 96 15.14 -1.89 0.45
C VAL A 96 15.65 -3.33 0.33
N VAL A 97 16.17 -3.69 -0.84
CA VAL A 97 16.89 -4.96 -1.03
C VAL A 97 18.32 -4.75 -0.55
N ASN A 98 18.75 -5.51 0.47
CA ASN A 98 20.16 -5.56 0.84
C ASN A 98 20.93 -6.31 -0.27
N GLU A 99 21.95 -5.64 -0.83
CA GLU A 99 22.89 -6.21 -1.82
C GLU A 99 23.68 -7.41 -1.28
#